data_AF-A0A2S9GHK4-F1
#
_entry.id   AF-A0A2S9GHK4-F1
#
_cell.length_a   1.000
_cell.length_b   1.000
_cell.length_c   1.000
_cell.angle_alpha   90.00
_cell.angle_beta   90.00
_cell.angle_gamma   90.00
#
_symmetry.space_group_name_H-M   'P 1'
#
loop_
_entity.id
_entity.type
_entity.pdbx_description
1 polymer ?
#
loop_
_entity_poly.entity_id
_entity_poly.type
_entity_poly.pdbx_seq_one_letter_code
_entity_poly.pdbx_strand_id
1 'polypeptide(L)'
;AVYDLPAVAQLMGLPVTRVHQQLRERHLVAVRRADRMVVPQVFFDDTGHVVKALPGLLVVMHDNGYTDTEIMRWLFTPDPSLTIR
;
A
#
# COMPACT_ATOMS: atom_id res chain seq x y z
N ALA A 1 -1.53 11.12 -4.08
CA ALA A 1 -1.24 10.66 -5.46
C ALA A 1 -0.94 9.15 -5.44
N VAL A 2 -0.76 8.50 -6.60
CA VAL A 2 -0.50 7.05 -6.72
C VAL A 2 0.70 6.77 -7.64
N TYR A 3 1.37 5.64 -7.46
CA TYR A 3 2.39 5.08 -8.36
C TYR A 3 1.83 3.85 -9.10
N ASP A 4 2.25 3.63 -10.34
CA ASP A 4 2.10 2.32 -10.98
C ASP A 4 3.25 1.38 -10.57
N LEU A 5 3.16 0.09 -10.92
CA LEU A 5 4.16 -0.88 -10.48
C LEU A 5 5.58 -0.60 -11.01
N PRO A 6 5.79 -0.15 -12.26
CA PRO A 6 7.09 0.30 -12.72
C PRO A 6 7.65 1.47 -11.91
N ALA A 7 6.84 2.47 -11.56
CA ALA A 7 7.28 3.58 -10.71
C ALA A 7 7.63 3.12 -9.30
N VAL A 8 6.87 2.19 -8.70
CA VAL A 8 7.21 1.59 -7.40
C VAL A 8 8.55 0.84 -7.47
N ALA A 9 8.78 0.09 -8.55
CA ALA A 9 10.03 -0.63 -8.78
C ALA A 9 11.23 0.31 -8.84
N GLN A 10 11.10 1.42 -9.58
CA GLN A 10 12.14 2.47 -9.64
C GLN A 10 12.36 3.12 -8.27
N LEU A 11 11.29 3.47 -7.55
CA LEU A 11 11.35 4.09 -6.23
C LEU A 11 12.11 3.22 -5.23
N MET A 12 11.81 1.91 -5.20
CA MET A 12 12.43 0.98 -4.27
C MET A 12 13.81 0.46 -4.72
N GLY A 13 14.25 0.80 -5.94
CA GLY A 13 15.46 0.22 -6.52
C GLY A 13 15.38 -1.29 -6.74
N LEU A 14 14.18 -1.82 -6.99
CA LEU A 14 13.92 -3.26 -7.13
C LEU A 14 13.38 -3.61 -8.52
N PRO A 15 13.56 -4.85 -9.01
CA PRO A 15 12.83 -5.33 -10.18
C PRO A 15 11.31 -5.34 -9.95
N VAL A 16 10.51 -5.10 -11.00
CA VAL A 16 9.02 -5.14 -10.93
C VAL A 16 8.51 -6.49 -10.39
N THR A 17 9.21 -7.59 -10.67
CA THR A 17 8.88 -8.92 -10.13
C THR A 17 8.96 -8.97 -8.61
N ARG A 18 9.89 -8.23 -7.98
CA ARG A 18 9.95 -8.09 -6.52
C ARG A 18 8.80 -7.25 -5.98
N VAL A 19 8.33 -6.23 -6.72
CA VAL A 19 7.12 -5.48 -6.34
C VAL A 19 5.90 -6.41 -6.34
N HIS A 20 5.73 -7.25 -7.37
CA HIS A 20 4.68 -8.27 -7.39
C HIS A 20 4.80 -9.25 -6.22
N GLN A 21 6.03 -9.64 -5.85
CA GLN A 21 6.26 -10.48 -4.69
C GLN A 21 5.81 -9.78 -3.39
N GLN A 22 6.14 -8.51 -3.20
CA GLN A 22 5.71 -7.74 -2.02
C GLN A 22 4.18 -7.64 -1.91
N LEU A 23 3.48 -7.48 -3.04
CA LEU A 23 2.01 -7.52 -3.08
C LEU A 23 1.47 -8.90 -2.70
N ARG A 24 2.05 -9.97 -3.24
CA ARG A 24 1.65 -11.35 -2.94
C ARG A 24 1.88 -11.71 -1.47
N GLU A 25 2.97 -11.22 -0.88
CA GLU A 25 3.34 -11.42 0.53
C GLU A 25 2.62 -10.46 1.48
N ARG A 26 1.76 -9.56 0.96
CA ARG A 26 1.02 -8.54 1.73
C ARG A 26 1.93 -7.59 2.51
N HIS A 27 3.18 -7.42 2.05
CA HIS A 27 4.06 -6.35 2.50
C HIS A 27 3.65 -4.99 1.92
N LEU A 28 2.90 -5.02 0.81
CA LEU A 28 2.34 -3.87 0.13
C LEU A 28 0.94 -4.22 -0.37
N VAL A 29 0.10 -3.21 -0.63
CA VAL A 29 -1.23 -3.40 -1.22
C VAL A 29 -1.44 -2.43 -2.37
N ALA A 30 -2.13 -2.88 -3.41
CA ALA A 30 -2.43 -2.11 -4.62
C ALA A 30 -3.93 -2.22 -4.95
N VAL A 31 -4.45 -1.23 -5.68
CA VAL A 31 -5.82 -1.27 -6.21
C VAL A 31 -5.84 -1.06 -7.71
N ARG A 32 -6.89 -1.54 -8.35
CA ARG A 32 -7.11 -1.35 -9.78
C ARG A 32 -7.84 -0.03 -10.03
N ARG A 33 -7.24 0.85 -10.84
CA ARG A 33 -7.80 2.14 -11.25
C ARG A 33 -7.66 2.31 -12.76
N ALA A 34 -8.78 2.45 -13.47
CA ALA A 34 -8.80 2.56 -14.94
C ALA A 34 -7.89 1.52 -15.62
N ASP A 35 -8.13 0.25 -15.27
CA ASP A 35 -7.40 -0.94 -15.73
C ASP A 35 -5.93 -1.09 -15.32
N ARG A 36 -5.37 -0.15 -14.55
CA ARG A 36 -3.99 -0.24 -14.06
C ARG A 36 -3.93 -0.52 -12.58
N MET A 37 -2.97 -1.36 -12.16
CA MET A 37 -2.68 -1.59 -10.76
C MET A 37 -1.82 -0.45 -10.23
N VAL A 38 -2.28 0.20 -9.16
CA VAL A 38 -1.63 1.38 -8.58
C VAL A 38 -1.50 1.25 -7.08
N VAL A 39 -0.44 1.84 -6.54
CA VAL A 39 -0.09 1.87 -5.12
C VAL A 39 -0.15 3.32 -4.62
N PRO A 40 -0.84 3.62 -3.51
CA PRO A 40 -0.80 4.94 -2.90
C PRO A 40 0.62 5.37 -2.51
N GLN A 41 0.99 6.61 -2.82
CA GLN A 41 2.33 7.11 -2.49
C GLN A 41 2.60 7.17 -0.98
N VAL A 42 1.55 7.36 -0.17
CA VAL A 42 1.63 7.44 1.31
C VAL A 42 2.11 6.15 1.98
N PHE A 43 2.20 5.04 1.22
CA PHE A 43 2.75 3.79 1.72
C PHE A 43 4.27 3.76 1.69
N PHE A 44 4.90 4.78 1.13
CA PHE A 44 6.34 4.95 1.14
C PHE A 44 6.71 6.14 2.01
N ASP A 45 7.83 6.03 2.70
CA ASP A 45 8.44 7.15 3.40
C ASP A 45 9.26 8.04 2.45
N ASP A 46 9.84 9.11 3.00
CA ASP A 46 10.65 10.08 2.23
C ASP A 46 11.91 9.47 1.62
N THR A 47 12.32 8.26 2.05
CA THR A 47 13.46 7.53 1.51
C THR A 47 13.07 6.52 0.44
N GLY A 48 11.77 6.39 0.13
CA GLY A 48 11.25 5.44 -0.86
C GLY A 48 11.06 4.02 -0.33
N HIS A 49 11.21 3.80 0.98
CA HIS A 49 10.93 2.51 1.61
C HIS A 49 9.47 2.40 2.03
N VAL A 50 8.96 1.17 2.08
CA VAL A 50 7.61 0.91 2.60
C VAL A 50 7.56 1.32 4.07
N VAL A 51 6.52 2.08 4.45
CA VAL A 51 6.28 2.47 5.84
C VAL A 51 6.28 1.23 6.73
N LYS A 52 7.17 1.21 7.72
CA LYS A 52 7.46 0.03 8.56
C LYS A 52 6.21 -0.62 9.18
N ALA A 53 5.20 0.18 9.54
CA ALA A 53 3.98 -0.32 10.17
C ALA A 53 3.00 -0.97 9.18
N LEU A 54 3.12 -0.69 7.88
CA LEU A 54 2.13 -1.10 6.88
C LEU A 54 1.99 -2.63 6.77
N PRO A 55 3.06 -3.44 6.64
CA PRO A 55 2.90 -4.89 6.54
C PRO A 55 2.15 -5.51 7.71
N GLY A 56 2.46 -5.09 8.94
CA GLY A 56 1.79 -5.60 10.14
C GLY A 56 0.30 -5.26 10.16
N LEU A 57 -0.05 -4.03 9.75
CA LEU A 57 -1.44 -3.62 9.60
C LEU A 57 -2.17 -4.44 8.53
N LEU A 58 -1.56 -4.65 7.36
CA LEU A 58 -2.15 -5.45 6.29
C LEU A 58 -2.42 -6.89 6.72
N VAL A 59 -1.48 -7.51 7.45
CA VAL A 59 -1.67 -8.85 8.02
C VAL A 59 -2.89 -8.87 8.95
N VAL A 60 -2.96 -7.95 9.92
CA VAL A 60 -4.09 -7.88 10.87
C VAL A 60 -5.41 -7.68 10.14
N MET A 61 -5.49 -6.77 9.16
CA MET A 61 -6.73 -6.53 8.43
C MET A 61 -7.15 -7.73 7.60
N HIS A 62 -6.20 -8.40 6.93
CA HIS A 62 -6.51 -9.61 6.17
C HIS A 62 -6.94 -10.79 7.04
N ASP A 63 -6.35 -10.95 8.22
CA ASP A 63 -6.77 -11.98 9.18
C ASP A 63 -8.21 -11.75 9.67
N ASN A 64 -8.65 -10.49 9.68
CA ASN A 64 -10.05 -10.10 9.93
C ASN A 64 -10.94 -10.14 8.68
N GLY A 65 -10.46 -10.69 7.56
CA GLY A 65 -11.25 -10.91 6.34
C GLY A 65 -11.40 -9.70 5.43
N TYR A 66 -10.67 -8.61 5.66
CA TYR A 66 -10.74 -7.43 4.79
C TYR A 66 -10.10 -7.71 3.43
N THR A 67 -10.77 -7.27 2.36
CA THR A 67 -10.23 -7.22 1.00
C THR A 67 -9.36 -5.98 0.78
N ASP A 68 -8.48 -5.99 -0.23
CA ASP A 68 -7.61 -4.84 -0.56
C ASP A 68 -8.40 -3.53 -0.73
N THR A 69 -9.59 -3.60 -1.34
CA THR A 69 -10.44 -2.40 -1.53
C THR A 69 -11.03 -1.91 -0.22
N GLU A 70 -11.38 -2.80 0.71
CA GLU A 70 -11.88 -2.43 2.03
C GLU A 70 -10.77 -1.89 2.93
N ILE A 71 -9.57 -2.48 2.86
CA ILE A 71 -8.37 -1.97 3.53
C ILE A 71 -8.11 -0.53 3.08
N MET A 72 -8.09 -0.28 1.78
CA MET A 72 -7.91 1.07 1.24
C MET A 72 -9.03 2.02 1.68
N ARG A 73 -10.28 1.57 1.61
CA ARG A 73 -11.41 2.39 2.09
C ARG A 73 -11.21 2.79 3.55
N TRP A 74 -10.87 1.83 4.41
CA TRP A 74 -10.66 2.08 5.83
C TRP A 74 -9.48 3.04 6.08
N LEU A 75 -8.32 2.78 5.47
CA LEU A 75 -7.10 3.59 5.62
C LEU A 75 -7.29 5.05 5.19
N PHE A 76 -8.09 5.28 4.16
CA PHE A 76 -8.33 6.61 3.61
C PHE A 76 -9.66 7.23 4.04
N THR A 77 -10.41 6.59 4.95
CA THR A 77 -11.61 7.19 5.54
C THR A 77 -11.16 8.22 6.58
N PRO A 78 -11.51 9.50 6.42
CA PRO A 78 -11.21 10.51 7.43
C PRO A 78 -11.93 10.16 8.74
N ASP A 79 -11.17 10.13 9.83
CA ASP A 79 -11.71 9.93 11.18
C ASP A 79 -11.64 11.27 11.93
N PRO A 80 -12.79 11.89 12.26
CA PRO A 80 -12.81 13.16 12.99
C PRO A 80 -12.28 13.05 14.43
N SER A 81 -12.16 11.84 14.98
CA SER A 81 -11.56 11.60 16.29
C SER A 81 -10.02 11.57 16.25
N LEU A 82 -9.43 11.28 15.09
CA LEU A 82 -7.99 11.32 14.88
C LEU A 82 -7.53 12.78 14.69
N THR A 83 -7.06 13.39 15.78
CA THR A 83 -6.43 14.71 15.76
C THR A 83 -4.91 14.56 15.81
N ILE A 84 -4.19 15.16 14.86
CA ILE A 84 -2.74 15.32 14.96
C ILE A 84 -2.51 16.47 15.96
N ARG A 85 -1.95 16.16 17.13
CA ARG A 85 -1.49 17.16 18.10
C ARG A 85 0.00 17.42 17.93
#